data_AF-A0A0C3E6A6-F1
#
_entry.id   AF-A0A0C3E6A6-F1
#
_cell.length_a   1.000
_cell.length_b   1.000
_cell.length_c   1.000
_cell.angle_alpha   90.00
_cell.angle_beta   90.00
_cell.angle_gamma   90.00
#
_symmetry.space_group_name_H-M   'P 1'
#
loop_
_entity.id
_entity.type
_entity.pdbx_description
1 polymer ?
#
loop_
_entity_poly.entity_id
_entity_poly.type
_entity_poly.pdbx_seq_one_letter_code
_entity_poly.pdbx_strand_id
1 'polypeptide(L)'
;MAYPVDSRFHISNALAFDAPHLQTVNITEALVRVTKSDVIHGFDFTHSLEHVLRESAYLGMHTGIVHFSLGNQEDTNISKVVKYVWAHHDYQPWGVELPMQCPQCGTGQKWASVQTGVTHQTRLVQ
;
A
#
# COMPACT_ATOMS: atom_id res chain seq x y z
N MET A 1 -31.08 22.08 -0.20
CA MET A 1 -31.17 20.98 -1.17
C MET A 1 -29.78 20.36 -1.28
N ALA A 2 -29.58 19.19 -0.68
CA ALA A 2 -28.37 18.40 -0.90
C ALA A 2 -28.62 17.49 -2.11
N TYR A 3 -27.68 17.43 -3.04
CA TYR A 3 -27.77 16.51 -4.18
C TYR A 3 -27.57 15.07 -3.68
N PRO A 4 -28.39 14.10 -4.11
CA PRO A 4 -28.15 12.71 -3.78
C PRO A 4 -26.85 12.27 -4.47
N VAL A 5 -25.89 11.78 -3.68
CA VAL A 5 -24.71 11.08 -4.21
C VAL A 5 -25.23 9.79 -4.83
N ASP A 6 -25.09 9.71 -6.14
CA ASP A 6 -25.56 8.64 -6.99
C ASP A 6 -24.81 7.32 -6.66
N SER A 7 -25.48 6.38 -6.00
CA SER A 7 -24.89 5.14 -5.44
C SER A 7 -24.64 4.04 -6.47
N ARG A 8 -24.42 4.41 -7.74
CA ARG A 8 -24.29 3.45 -8.86
C ARG A 8 -22.98 2.67 -8.88
N PHE A 9 -21.99 3.06 -8.07
CA PHE A 9 -20.68 2.42 -8.03
C PHE A 9 -20.38 1.87 -6.63
N HIS A 10 -20.19 0.56 -6.54
CA HIS A 10 -19.69 -0.09 -5.33
C HIS A 10 -18.17 -0.08 -5.35
N ILE A 11 -17.57 0.78 -4.53
CA ILE A 11 -16.13 0.77 -4.30
C ILE A 11 -15.86 -0.21 -3.16
N SER A 12 -15.38 -1.40 -3.47
CA SER A 12 -14.99 -2.39 -2.47
C SER A 12 -13.53 -2.25 -2.03
N ASN A 13 -12.69 -1.72 -2.92
CA ASN A 13 -11.25 -1.60 -2.72
C ASN A 13 -10.74 -0.25 -3.24
N ALA A 14 -9.89 0.40 -2.46
CA ALA A 14 -9.15 1.59 -2.91
C ALA A 14 -7.66 1.42 -2.60
N LEU A 15 -6.82 1.88 -3.52
CA LEU A 15 -5.36 1.89 -3.38
C LEU A 15 -4.86 3.32 -3.33
N ALA A 16 -3.98 3.62 -2.39
CA ALA A 16 -3.19 4.84 -2.33
C ALA A 16 -1.70 4.50 -2.35
N PHE A 17 -0.90 5.46 -2.81
CA PHE A 17 0.54 5.35 -2.93
C PHE A 17 1.18 6.43 -2.05
N ASP A 18 2.19 6.08 -1.27
CA ASP A 18 2.83 7.02 -0.35
C ASP A 18 4.01 7.79 -0.96
N ALA A 19 4.33 7.54 -2.24
CA ALA A 19 5.33 8.29 -2.98
C ALA A 19 4.83 9.71 -3.35
N PRO A 20 5.61 10.78 -3.06
CA PRO A 20 5.22 12.16 -3.41
C PRO A 20 5.19 12.42 -4.91
N HIS A 21 5.99 11.67 -5.68
CA HIS A 21 6.09 11.78 -7.14
C HIS A 21 5.92 10.41 -7.78
N LEU A 22 4.69 9.90 -7.72
CA LEU A 22 4.34 8.60 -8.28
C LEU A 22 4.54 8.57 -9.81
N GLN A 23 5.45 7.72 -10.26
CA GLN A 23 5.70 7.49 -11.67
C GLN A 23 4.77 6.37 -12.16
N THR A 24 3.77 6.71 -12.98
CA THR A 24 2.74 5.76 -13.44
C THR A 24 3.33 4.54 -14.16
N VAL A 25 4.45 4.73 -14.87
CA VAL A 25 5.16 3.64 -15.56
C VAL A 25 5.59 2.52 -14.61
N ASN A 26 5.88 2.83 -13.34
CA ASN A 26 6.34 1.85 -12.36
C ASN A 26 5.20 1.04 -11.73
N ILE A 27 3.96 1.52 -11.80
CA ILE A 27 2.79 0.86 -11.18
C ILE A 27 1.90 0.13 -12.19
N THR A 28 2.00 0.47 -13.48
CA THR A 28 1.05 0.02 -14.49
C THR A 28 1.05 -1.49 -14.66
N GLU A 29 2.24 -2.12 -14.69
CA GLU A 29 2.36 -3.58 -14.84
C GLU A 29 1.72 -4.33 -13.67
N ALA A 30 1.97 -3.90 -12.43
CA ALA A 30 1.34 -4.46 -11.25
C ALA A 30 -0.19 -4.29 -11.27
N LEU A 31 -0.71 -3.09 -11.58
CA LEU A 31 -2.16 -2.86 -11.65
C LEU A 31 -2.82 -3.74 -12.72
N VAL A 32 -2.23 -3.84 -13.90
CA VAL A 32 -2.75 -4.70 -14.97
C VAL A 32 -2.79 -6.16 -14.53
N ARG A 33 -1.76 -6.64 -13.81
CA ARG A 33 -1.73 -8.02 -13.31
C ARG A 33 -2.80 -8.29 -12.26
N VAL A 34 -3.00 -7.37 -11.31
CA VAL A 34 -4.07 -7.48 -10.31
C VAL A 34 -5.44 -7.48 -10.99
N THR A 35 -5.68 -6.54 -11.91
CA THR A 35 -6.95 -6.47 -12.64
C THR A 35 -7.22 -7.74 -13.45
N LYS A 36 -6.20 -8.31 -14.11
CA LYS A 36 -6.36 -9.59 -14.81
C LYS A 36 -6.69 -10.73 -13.85
N SER A 37 -6.05 -10.79 -12.69
CA SER A 37 -6.29 -11.81 -11.67
C SER A 37 -7.73 -11.74 -11.12
N ASP A 38 -8.18 -10.53 -10.78
CA ASP A 38 -9.50 -10.28 -10.20
C ASP A 38 -10.63 -10.37 -11.25
N VAL A 39 -10.55 -9.59 -12.34
CA VAL A 39 -11.66 -9.46 -13.30
C VAL A 39 -11.76 -10.65 -14.25
N ILE A 40 -10.64 -11.19 -14.71
CA ILE A 40 -10.66 -12.26 -15.73
C ILE A 40 -10.73 -13.63 -15.06
N HIS A 41 -9.93 -13.86 -14.02
CA HIS A 41 -9.85 -15.16 -13.36
C HIS A 41 -10.78 -15.29 -12.15
N GLY A 42 -11.39 -14.19 -11.68
CA GLY A 42 -12.34 -14.21 -10.57
C GLY A 42 -11.68 -14.46 -9.21
N PHE A 43 -10.38 -14.20 -9.07
CA PHE A 43 -9.69 -14.33 -7.78
C PHE A 43 -10.03 -13.16 -6.86
N ASP A 44 -9.98 -13.38 -5.55
CA ASP A 44 -10.14 -12.29 -4.58
C ASP A 44 -9.10 -11.17 -4.84
N PHE A 45 -9.57 -9.92 -4.84
CA PHE A 45 -8.75 -8.75 -5.11
C PHE A 45 -7.57 -8.63 -4.13
N THR A 46 -7.82 -8.81 -2.83
CA THR A 46 -6.79 -8.66 -1.80
C THR A 46 -5.70 -9.71 -1.97
N HIS A 47 -6.09 -10.96 -2.20
CA HIS A 47 -5.14 -12.05 -2.43
C HIS A 47 -4.34 -11.86 -3.73
N SER A 48 -5.02 -11.43 -4.80
CA SER A 48 -4.39 -11.09 -6.08
C SER A 48 -3.38 -9.96 -5.95
N LEU A 49 -3.74 -8.91 -5.21
CA LEU A 49 -2.86 -7.80 -4.90
C LEU A 49 -1.62 -8.28 -4.16
N GLU A 50 -1.79 -9.00 -3.05
CA GLU A 50 -0.66 -9.50 -2.26
C GLU A 50 0.29 -10.39 -3.07
N HIS A 51 -0.26 -11.26 -3.92
CA HIS A 51 0.54 -12.09 -4.81
C HIS A 51 1.36 -11.26 -5.80
N VAL A 52 0.74 -10.28 -6.48
CA VAL A 52 1.43 -9.40 -7.42
C VAL A 52 2.49 -8.55 -6.72
N LEU A 53 2.19 -8.00 -5.53
CA LEU A 53 3.13 -7.16 -4.78
C LEU A 53 4.37 -7.95 -4.33
N ARG A 54 4.22 -9.23 -3.96
CA ARG A 54 5.36 -10.11 -3.66
C ARG A 54 6.30 -10.26 -4.85
N GLU A 55 5.78 -10.30 -6.07
CA GLU A 55 6.58 -10.46 -7.29
C GLU A 55 7.08 -9.13 -7.87
N SER A 56 6.59 -8.00 -7.34
CA SER A 56 6.87 -6.65 -7.86
C SER A 56 7.97 -5.95 -7.05
N ALA A 57 9.14 -6.56 -6.92
CA ALA A 57 10.25 -5.98 -6.14
C ALA A 57 10.64 -4.56 -6.60
N TYR A 58 10.57 -4.30 -7.91
CA TYR A 58 10.85 -2.97 -8.49
C TYR A 58 9.84 -1.91 -8.06
N LEU A 59 8.56 -2.27 -7.94
CA LEU A 59 7.52 -1.37 -7.44
C LEU A 59 7.83 -0.93 -6.00
N GLY A 60 8.30 -1.87 -5.19
CA GLY A 60 8.70 -1.62 -3.81
C GLY A 60 9.88 -0.68 -3.61
N MET A 61 10.65 -0.39 -4.67
CA MET A 61 11.70 0.62 -4.63
C MET A 61 11.17 2.04 -4.83
N HIS A 62 9.94 2.20 -5.33
CA HIS A 62 9.42 3.49 -5.77
C HIS A 62 8.27 4.00 -4.92
N THR A 63 7.51 3.11 -4.27
CA THR A 63 6.35 3.50 -3.46
C THR A 63 5.95 2.36 -2.52
N GLY A 64 5.50 2.71 -1.32
CA GLY A 64 4.60 1.89 -0.53
C GLY A 64 3.17 1.98 -1.06
N ILE A 65 2.33 1.01 -0.69
CA ILE A 65 0.93 0.96 -1.11
C ILE A 65 0.05 0.83 0.12
N VAL A 66 -0.99 1.65 0.20
CA VAL A 66 -2.04 1.56 1.22
C VAL A 66 -3.31 1.06 0.56
N HIS A 67 -3.79 -0.09 1.01
CA HIS A 67 -5.02 -0.71 0.54
C HIS A 67 -6.12 -0.51 1.58
N PHE A 68 -7.22 0.09 1.14
CA PHE A 68 -8.45 0.24 1.89
C PHE A 68 -9.47 -0.77 1.36
N SER A 69 -9.93 -1.67 2.22
CA SER A 69 -11.13 -2.48 1.97
C SER A 69 -12.32 -1.74 2.58
N LEU A 70 -13.36 -1.52 1.80
CA LEU A 70 -14.59 -0.89 2.25
C LEU A 70 -15.62 -1.94 2.64
N GLY A 71 -16.47 -1.61 3.62
CA GLY A 71 -17.60 -2.44 4.02
C GLY A 71 -18.67 -2.54 2.92
N ASN A 72 -19.66 -3.42 3.15
CA ASN A 72 -20.79 -3.57 2.24
C ASN A 72 -21.72 -2.34 2.26
N GLN A 73 -22.56 -2.24 1.23
CA GLN A 73 -23.45 -1.14 0.82
C GLN A 73 -24.06 -0.20 1.89
N GLU A 74 -24.29 -0.65 3.12
CA GLU A 74 -24.91 0.17 4.18
C GLU A 74 -23.88 0.98 4.97
N ASP A 75 -22.63 0.54 4.99
CA ASP A 75 -21.53 1.17 5.69
C ASP A 75 -20.42 1.50 4.69
N THR A 76 -20.36 2.75 4.24
CA THR A 76 -19.20 3.33 3.53
C THR A 76 -17.95 3.45 4.42
N ASN A 77 -18.01 2.84 5.61
CA ASN A 77 -16.92 2.76 6.55
C ASN A 77 -15.81 1.85 6.00
N ILE A 78 -14.58 2.29 6.22
CA ILE A 78 -13.39 1.52 5.90
C ILE A 78 -13.36 0.32 6.85
N SER A 79 -13.49 -0.89 6.30
CA SER A 79 -13.50 -2.13 7.08
C SER A 79 -12.08 -2.59 7.43
N LYS A 80 -11.12 -2.34 6.54
CA LYS A 80 -9.71 -2.71 6.73
C LYS A 80 -8.79 -1.72 6.02
N VAL A 81 -7.67 -1.39 6.68
CA VAL A 81 -6.56 -0.66 6.06
C VAL A 81 -5.29 -1.49 6.22
N VAL A 82 -4.61 -1.76 5.12
CA VAL A 82 -3.32 -2.47 5.10
C VAL A 82 -2.30 -1.62 4.36
N LYS A 83 -1.14 -1.40 4.98
CA LYS A 83 0.02 -0.81 4.30
C LYS A 83 0.99 -1.90 3.91
N TYR A 84 1.23 -2.04 2.61
CA TYR A 84 2.24 -2.88 2.01
C TYR A 84 3.54 -2.10 1.86
N VAL A 85 4.60 -2.65 2.44
CA VAL A 85 5.97 -2.12 2.38
C VAL A 85 6.91 -3.25 2.02
N TRP A 86 7.88 -2.95 1.17
CA TRP A 86 8.95 -3.87 0.82
C TRP A 86 10.12 -3.62 1.76
N ALA A 87 10.69 -4.70 2.28
CA ALA A 87 11.90 -4.66 3.07
C ALA A 87 12.90 -5.62 2.41
N HIS A 88 13.99 -5.09 1.88
CA HIS A 88 15.08 -5.93 1.37
C HIS A 88 16.15 -6.08 2.46
N HIS A 89 16.69 -7.28 2.64
CA HIS A 89 17.66 -7.59 3.68
C HIS A 89 18.92 -6.70 3.56
N ASP A 90 19.43 -6.53 2.34
CA ASP A 90 20.63 -5.72 2.07
C ASP A 90 20.32 -4.25 1.69
N TYR A 91 19.04 -3.88 1.58
CA TYR A 91 18.60 -2.53 1.21
C TYR A 91 17.40 -2.14 2.09
N GLN A 92 17.64 -1.44 3.20
CA GLN A 92 16.56 -0.87 4.02
C GLN A 92 15.95 0.39 3.38
N PRO A 93 14.65 0.66 3.63
CA PRO A 93 13.69 0.69 2.53
C PRO A 93 13.44 2.08 1.99
N TRP A 94 13.25 2.12 0.69
CA TRP A 94 12.82 3.28 -0.06
C TRP A 94 11.37 3.57 0.32
N GLY A 95 11.18 4.61 1.15
CA GLY A 95 9.87 5.01 1.68
C GLY A 95 9.82 5.30 3.19
N VAL A 96 10.94 5.20 3.92
CA VAL A 96 11.04 5.66 5.32
C VAL A 96 12.01 6.83 5.37
N GLU A 97 11.63 7.94 6.03
CA GLU A 97 12.59 9.01 6.32
C GLU A 97 13.78 8.42 7.07
N LEU A 98 14.98 8.64 6.54
CA LEU A 98 16.20 8.28 7.25
C LEU A 98 16.17 8.98 8.61
N PRO A 99 16.45 8.26 9.71
CA PRO A 99 16.46 8.86 11.01
C PRO A 99 17.55 9.92 11.01
N MET A 100 17.21 11.13 11.48
CA MET A 100 18.13 12.27 11.45
C MET A 100 19.51 11.88 11.96
N GLN A 101 20.56 12.25 11.25
CA GLN A 101 21.93 12.01 11.72
C GLN A 101 22.30 13.06 12.78
N CYS A 102 23.05 12.66 13.80
CA CYS A 102 23.60 13.60 14.76
C CYS A 102 24.60 14.54 14.07
N PRO A 103 24.43 15.88 14.09
CA PRO A 103 25.32 16.80 13.39
C PRO A 103 26.74 16.87 13.99
N GLN A 104 26.93 16.34 15.21
CA GLN A 104 28.24 16.30 15.88
C GLN A 104 29.06 15.03 15.57
N CYS A 105 28.41 13.87 15.40
CA CYS A 105 29.12 12.59 15.25
C CYS A 105 28.71 11.77 14.01
N GLY A 106 27.71 12.19 13.24
CA GLY A 106 27.26 11.51 12.02
C GLY A 106 26.46 10.22 12.26
N THR A 107 26.33 9.74 13.50
CA THR A 107 25.56 8.54 13.81
C THR A 107 24.07 8.75 13.52
N GLY A 108 23.47 7.88 12.71
CA GLY A 108 22.03 7.87 12.46
C GLY A 108 21.25 7.59 13.74
N GLN A 109 20.19 8.37 13.98
CA GLN A 109 19.28 8.09 15.10
C GLN A 109 18.63 6.70 14.93
N LYS A 110 18.18 6.10 16.03
CA LYS A 110 17.39 4.87 15.93
C LYS A 110 16.06 5.20 15.26
N TRP A 111 15.55 4.30 14.44
CA TRP A 111 14.16 4.41 13.97
C TRP A 111 13.24 4.50 15.18
N ALA A 112 12.37 5.51 15.21
CA ALA A 112 11.32 5.60 16.22
C ALA A 112 10.48 4.34 16.07
N SER A 113 10.40 3.53 17.14
CA SER A 113 9.50 2.39 17.18
C SER A 113 8.09 2.88 16.90
N VAL A 114 7.45 2.35 15.86
CA VAL A 114 6.04 2.62 15.55
C VAL A 114 5.24 2.41 16.83
N GLN A 115 4.68 3.48 17.37
CA GLN A 115 3.73 3.35 18.46
C GLN A 115 2.53 2.60 17.89
N THR A 116 2.26 1.42 18.44
CA THR A 116 1.11 0.57 18.12
C THR A 116 -0.18 1.29 18.49
N GLY A 117 -0.64 2.20 17.63
CA GLY A 117 -2.05 2.29 17.34
C GLY A 117 -2.41 1.05 16.51
N VAL A 118 -3.44 0.31 16.89
CA VAL A 118 -3.84 -0.93 16.22
C VAL A 118 -4.06 -0.66 14.73
N THR A 119 -3.05 -0.96 13.92
CA THR A 119 -3.10 -0.95 12.46
C THR A 119 -2.42 -2.24 12.04
N HIS A 120 -3.18 -3.14 11.42
CA HIS A 120 -2.65 -4.40 10.92
C HIS A 120 -1.65 -4.11 9.77
N GLN A 121 -0.37 -3.95 10.12
CA GLN A 121 0.72 -3.93 9.16
C GLN A 121 1.03 -5.37 8.75
N THR A 122 0.74 -5.72 7.50
CA THR A 122 1.17 -7.00 6.94
C THR A 122 2.50 -6.77 6.22
N ARG A 123 3.60 -7.23 6.82
CA ARG A 123 4.91 -7.29 6.16
C ARG A 123 4.86 -8.38 5.09
N LEU A 124 5.07 -8.01 3.84
CA LEU A 124 5.39 -8.97 2.79
C LEU A 124 6.92 -9.10 2.79
N VAL A 125 7.40 -10.24 3.28
CA VAL A 125 8.83 -10.60 3.23
C VAL A 125 9.04 -11.42 1.96
N GLN A 126 10.03 -11.03 1.16
CA GLN A 126 10.76 -11.95 0.29
C GLN A 126 12.04 -12.36 1.02
#